data_AF-A0A943WZU4-F1
#
_entry.id   AF-A0A943WZU4-F1
#
_cell.length_a   1.000
_cell.length_b   1.000
_cell.length_c   1.000
_cell.angle_alpha   90.00
_cell.angle_beta   90.00
_cell.angle_gamma   90.00
#
_symmetry.space_group_name_H-M   'P 1'
#
loop_
_entity.id
_entity.type
_entity.pdbx_description
1 polymer ?
#
loop_
_entity_poly.entity_id
_entity_poly.type
_entity_poly.pdbx_seq_one_letter_code
_entity_poly.pdbx_strand_id
1 'polypeptide(L)'
;METSILARRDYLTLDNGMRLRLLSALEVLQAHREAEELAQAPRERALCSNACLLSRALETAEGRPVFSGGEAVLAGLRVEEIATLAKTWSQFNREENPALTMGQEEAEELKKN
;
A
#
# COMPACT_ATOMS: atom_id res chain seq x y z
N MET A 1 12.24 -22.04 -15.37
CA MET A 1 12.28 -21.75 -13.92
C MET A 1 11.03 -20.96 -13.62
N GLU A 2 10.01 -21.64 -13.10
CA GLU A 2 8.72 -21.04 -12.74
C GLU A 2 8.97 -20.06 -11.59
N THR A 3 8.74 -18.77 -11.84
CA THR A 3 8.71 -17.77 -10.76
C THR A 3 7.53 -18.12 -9.87
N SER A 4 7.82 -18.79 -8.75
CA SER A 4 6.82 -19.13 -7.75
C SER A 4 6.00 -17.89 -7.39
N ILE A 5 4.68 -18.00 -7.45
CA ILE A 5 3.72 -16.97 -7.00
C ILE A 5 3.98 -16.57 -5.53
N LEU A 6 4.69 -17.43 -4.78
CA LEU A 6 5.04 -17.27 -3.37
C LEU A 6 6.42 -16.65 -3.12
N ALA A 7 7.19 -16.27 -4.15
CA ALA A 7 8.51 -15.62 -3.98
C ALA A 7 8.41 -14.10 -3.73
N ARG A 8 7.18 -13.61 -3.51
CA ARG A 8 6.83 -12.21 -3.38
C ARG A 8 7.23 -11.65 -2.01
N ARG A 9 7.77 -10.43 -1.96
CA ARG A 9 8.08 -9.76 -0.70
C ARG A 9 6.82 -9.17 -0.09
N ASP A 10 6.53 -9.53 1.15
CA ASP A 10 5.41 -8.96 1.91
C ASP A 10 5.73 -7.59 2.52
N TYR A 11 7.02 -7.23 2.62
CA TYR A 11 7.47 -5.97 3.20
C TYR A 11 8.74 -5.41 2.53
N LEU A 12 8.84 -4.08 2.58
CA LEU A 12 9.99 -3.27 2.20
C LEU A 12 10.56 -2.62 3.48
N THR A 13 11.85 -2.84 3.76
CA THR A 13 12.53 -2.19 4.90
C THR A 13 12.98 -0.78 4.52
N LEU A 14 12.76 0.18 5.41
CA LEU A 14 13.18 1.57 5.28
C LEU A 14 14.50 1.81 6.05
N ASP A 15 15.25 2.84 5.66
CA ASP A 15 16.55 3.17 6.26
C ASP A 15 16.49 3.50 7.77
N ASN A 16 15.31 3.88 8.27
CA ASN A 16 15.07 4.20 9.67
C ASN A 16 14.66 2.97 10.52
N GLY A 17 14.75 1.76 9.98
CA GLY A 17 14.39 0.52 10.68
C GLY A 17 12.88 0.24 10.75
N MET A 18 12.05 1.07 10.12
CA MET A 18 10.63 0.77 9.89
C MET A 18 10.47 -0.07 8.62
N ARG A 19 9.27 -0.61 8.41
CA ARG A 19 8.93 -1.37 7.22
C ARG A 19 7.59 -0.94 6.63
N LEU A 20 7.48 -1.01 5.32
CA LEU A 20 6.24 -0.86 4.58
C LEU A 20 5.77 -2.25 4.15
N ARG A 21 4.60 -2.69 4.59
CA ARG A 21 4.04 -3.96 4.16
C ARG A 21 2.99 -3.81 3.07
N LEU A 22 2.77 -4.88 2.32
CA LEU A 22 1.62 -4.97 1.42
C LEU A 22 0.32 -5.06 2.25
N LEU A 23 -0.73 -4.46 1.69
CA LEU A 23 -2.07 -4.48 2.28
C LEU A 23 -2.94 -5.46 1.50
N SER A 24 -3.80 -6.17 2.21
CA SER A 24 -4.90 -6.91 1.58
C SER A 24 -5.90 -5.95 0.93
N ALA A 25 -6.69 -6.44 -0.01
CA ALA A 25 -7.74 -5.65 -0.65
C ALA A 25 -8.76 -5.08 0.37
N LEU A 26 -9.08 -5.84 1.42
CA LEU A 26 -9.98 -5.38 2.49
C LEU A 26 -9.39 -4.18 3.25
N GLU A 27 -8.11 -4.23 3.58
CA GLU A 27 -7.44 -3.15 4.31
C GLU A 27 -7.38 -1.86 3.49
N VAL A 28 -7.20 -1.97 2.16
CA VAL A 28 -7.27 -0.82 1.25
C VAL A 28 -8.68 -0.21 1.24
N LEU A 29 -9.72 -1.04 1.18
CA LEU A 29 -11.11 -0.55 1.27
C LEU A 29 -11.41 0.12 2.62
N GLN A 30 -10.91 -0.45 3.72
CA GLN A 30 -11.05 0.13 5.05
C GLN A 30 -10.32 1.48 5.15
N ALA A 31 -9.11 1.59 4.59
CA ALA A 31 -8.38 2.86 4.53
C ALA A 31 -9.12 3.93 3.73
N HIS A 32 -9.77 3.57 2.63
CA HIS A 32 -10.58 4.50 1.86
C HIS A 32 -11.82 4.99 2.62
N ARG A 33 -12.55 4.11 3.30
CA ARG A 33 -13.70 4.50 4.13
C ARG A 33 -13.29 5.45 5.25
N GLU A 34 -12.21 5.12 5.97
CA GLU A 34 -11.67 6.00 7.00
C GLU A 34 -11.25 7.37 6.43
N ALA A 35 -10.61 7.37 5.25
CA ALA A 35 -10.21 8.62 4.60
C ALA A 35 -11.40 9.47 4.15
N GLU A 36 -12.51 8.85 3.73
CA GLU A 36 -13.76 9.54 3.42
C GLU A 36 -14.39 10.16 4.65
N GLU A 37 -14.33 9.49 5.81
CA GLU A 37 -14.80 10.02 7.09
C GLU A 37 -13.92 11.17 7.61
N LEU A 38 -12.61 11.10 7.40
CA LEU A 38 -11.67 12.14 7.84
C LEU A 38 -11.71 13.41 6.97
N ALA A 39 -11.89 13.26 5.66
CA ALA A 39 -11.79 14.38 4.73
C ALA A 39 -13.03 15.29 4.82
N GLN A 40 -12.83 16.55 5.23
CA GLN A 40 -13.92 17.53 5.31
C GLN A 40 -14.18 18.22 3.97
N ALA A 41 -13.19 18.22 3.07
CA ALA A 41 -13.29 18.79 1.74
C ALA A 41 -12.69 17.86 0.65
N PRO A 42 -13.17 17.94 -0.62
CA PRO A 42 -12.63 17.15 -1.71
C PRO A 42 -11.11 17.27 -1.90
N ARG A 43 -10.54 18.45 -1.62
CA ARG A 43 -9.10 18.72 -1.70
C ARG A 43 -8.26 17.91 -0.68
N GLU A 44 -8.85 17.50 0.44
CA GLU A 44 -8.17 16.79 1.53
C GLU A 44 -8.12 15.28 1.27
N ARG A 45 -9.03 14.77 0.43
CA ARG A 45 -9.21 13.32 0.19
C ARG A 45 -7.93 12.59 -0.16
N ALA A 46 -7.10 13.17 -1.03
CA ALA A 46 -5.83 12.56 -1.44
C ALA A 46 -4.88 12.40 -0.25
N LEU A 47 -4.76 13.44 0.58
CA LEU A 47 -3.90 13.41 1.76
C LEU A 47 -4.44 12.48 2.84
N CYS A 48 -5.75 12.53 3.13
CA CYS A 48 -6.41 11.61 4.07
C CYS A 48 -6.27 10.15 3.60
N SER A 49 -6.41 9.88 2.31
CA SER A 49 -6.24 8.54 1.73
C SER A 49 -4.82 8.01 1.93
N ASN A 50 -3.82 8.85 1.64
CA ASN A 50 -2.42 8.49 1.87
C ASN A 50 -2.15 8.24 3.36
N ALA A 51 -2.69 9.07 4.25
CA ALA A 51 -2.52 8.92 5.68
C ALA A 51 -3.15 7.62 6.21
N CYS A 52 -4.40 7.32 5.82
CA CYS A 52 -5.10 6.10 6.25
C CYS A 52 -4.41 4.84 5.69
N LEU A 53 -3.87 4.90 4.48
CA LEU A 53 -3.08 3.83 3.90
C LEU A 53 -1.79 3.60 4.69
N LEU A 54 -1.04 4.66 4.98
CA LEU A 54 0.23 4.58 5.73
C LEU A 54 0.03 4.10 7.17
N SER A 55 -1.08 4.46 7.81
CA SER A 55 -1.37 3.99 9.18
C SER A 55 -1.45 2.46 9.28
N ARG A 56 -1.80 1.79 8.17
CA ARG A 56 -1.87 0.32 8.07
C ARG A 56 -0.61 -0.29 7.52
N ALA A 57 0.02 0.39 6.55
CA ALA A 57 1.16 -0.14 5.82
C ALA A 57 2.49 0.05 6.56
N LEU A 58 2.62 1.10 7.36
CA LEU A 58 3.86 1.42 8.07
C LEU A 58 3.92 0.71 9.42
N GLU A 59 4.91 -0.15 9.56
CA GLU A 59 5.14 -0.96 10.74
C GLU A 59 6.56 -0.74 11.30
N THR A 60 6.70 -1.00 12.59
CA THR A 60 7.99 -1.20 13.24
C THR A 60 8.68 -2.44 12.66
N ALA A 61 9.99 -2.60 12.89
CA ALA A 61 10.74 -3.82 12.53
C ALA A 61 10.06 -5.11 13.04
N GLU A 62 9.41 -5.03 14.19
CA GLU A 62 8.70 -6.12 14.87
C GLU A 62 7.30 -6.40 14.29
N GLY A 63 6.81 -5.59 13.35
CA GLY A 63 5.52 -5.79 12.70
C GLY A 63 4.32 -5.21 13.42
N ARG A 64 4.56 -4.25 14.30
CA ARG A 64 3.49 -3.49 14.95
C ARG A 64 3.20 -2.20 14.17
N PRO A 65 1.94 -1.83 13.92
CA PRO A 65 1.60 -0.55 13.29
C PRO A 65 2.24 0.62 14.04
N VAL A 66 2.83 1.56 13.30
CA VAL A 66 3.46 2.75 13.90
C VAL A 66 2.39 3.75 14.37
N PHE A 67 1.25 3.79 13.67
CA PHE A 67 0.16 4.72 13.93
C PHE A 67 -1.14 3.96 14.19
N SER A 68 -2.02 4.54 15.01
CA SER A 68 -3.33 3.96 15.33
C SER A 68 -4.39 4.19 14.26
N GLY A 69 -4.15 5.09 13.30
CA GLY A 69 -5.09 5.46 12.24
C GLY A 69 -4.58 6.63 11.41
N GLY A 70 -5.35 7.04 10.39
CA GLY A 70 -5.00 8.12 9.48
C GLY A 70 -4.86 9.48 10.17
N GLU A 71 -5.67 9.75 11.19
CA GLU A 71 -5.58 10.99 11.97
C GLU A 71 -4.22 11.12 12.67
N ALA A 72 -3.74 10.02 13.28
CA ALA A 72 -2.44 9.99 13.93
C ALA A 72 -1.29 10.21 12.94
N VAL A 73 -1.42 9.75 11.70
CA VAL A 73 -0.46 10.03 10.62
C VAL A 73 -0.45 11.51 10.26
N LEU A 74 -1.64 12.12 10.07
CA LEU A 74 -1.76 13.55 9.75
C LEU A 74 -1.20 14.44 10.87
N ALA A 75 -1.36 14.03 12.13
CA ALA A 75 -0.82 14.75 13.27
C ALA A 75 0.69 14.54 13.46
N GLY A 76 1.21 13.37 13.09
CA GLY A 76 2.58 12.95 13.39
C GLY A 76 3.60 13.17 12.28
N LEU A 77 3.16 13.30 11.02
CA LEU A 77 4.04 13.42 9.86
C LEU A 77 3.81 14.71 9.08
N ARG A 78 4.87 15.22 8.47
CA ARG A 78 4.77 16.33 7.52
C ARG A 78 4.14 15.84 6.21
N VAL A 79 3.48 16.75 5.50
CA VAL A 79 2.86 16.47 4.19
C VAL A 79 3.85 15.84 3.21
N GLU A 80 5.10 16.29 3.19
CA GLU A 80 6.17 15.75 2.33
C GLU A 80 6.54 14.31 2.68
N GLU A 81 6.54 13.95 3.97
CA GLU A 81 6.83 12.60 4.44
C GLU A 81 5.70 11.64 4.06
N ILE A 82 4.45 12.09 4.23
CA ILE A 82 3.26 11.33 3.81
C ILE A 82 3.31 11.07 2.30
N ALA A 83 3.58 12.10 1.50
CA ALA A 83 3.65 11.97 0.04
C ALA A 83 4.79 11.03 -0.39
N THR A 84 5.96 11.14 0.25
CA THR A 84 7.13 10.30 -0.06
C THR A 84 6.87 8.84 0.29
N LEU A 85 6.40 8.56 1.52
CA LEU A 85 6.12 7.19 1.96
C LEU A 85 5.00 6.55 1.15
N ALA A 86 3.92 7.28 0.83
CA ALA A 86 2.83 6.76 0.00
C ALA A 86 3.31 6.44 -1.42
N LYS A 87 4.19 7.26 -1.99
CA LYS A 87 4.82 6.99 -3.29
C LYS A 87 5.70 5.74 -3.24
N THR A 88 6.55 5.61 -2.23
CA THR A 88 7.40 4.43 -2.02
C THR A 88 6.54 3.17 -1.88
N TRP A 89 5.47 3.22 -1.08
CA TRP A 89 4.55 2.11 -0.94
C TRP A 89 3.86 1.76 -2.27
N SER A 90 3.42 2.75 -3.04
CA SER A 90 2.77 2.50 -4.34
C SER A 90 3.73 1.87 -5.36
N GLN A 91 5.01 2.22 -5.34
CA GLN A 91 6.04 1.61 -6.18
C GLN A 91 6.26 0.15 -5.78
N PHE A 92 6.49 -0.09 -4.48
CA PHE A 92 6.62 -1.43 -3.92
C PHE A 92 5.40 -2.31 -4.24
N ASN A 93 4.19 -1.80 -4.05
CA ASN A 93 2.97 -2.52 -4.37
C ASN A 93 2.87 -2.92 -5.85
N ARG A 94 3.35 -2.08 -6.77
CA ARG A 94 3.34 -2.35 -8.22
C ARG A 94 4.42 -3.34 -8.64
N GLU A 95 5.60 -3.25 -8.05
CA GLU A 95 6.70 -4.20 -8.31
C GLU A 95 6.30 -5.61 -7.89
N GLU A 96 5.65 -5.73 -6.74
CA GLU A 96 5.24 -7.02 -6.21
C GLU A 96 3.88 -7.48 -6.79
N ASN A 97 2.95 -6.57 -7.14
CA ASN A 97 1.75 -6.84 -7.95
C ASN A 97 2.00 -6.34 -9.37
N PRO A 98 2.81 -7.02 -10.20
CA PRO A 98 2.72 -6.78 -11.63
C PRO A 98 1.27 -7.03 -12.00
N ALA A 99 0.64 -6.09 -12.71
CA ALA A 99 -0.67 -6.33 -13.28
C ALA A 99 -0.61 -7.68 -14.00
N LEU A 100 -1.68 -8.48 -13.94
CA LEU A 100 -1.88 -9.61 -14.83
C LEU A 100 -2.06 -9.08 -16.26
N THR A 101 -1.04 -8.41 -16.80
CA THR A 101 -0.74 -8.30 -18.22
C THR A 101 -0.05 -9.59 -18.66
N MET A 102 -0.57 -10.75 -18.24
CA MET A 102 -0.78 -11.79 -19.24
C MET A 102 -1.77 -11.15 -20.20
N GLY A 103 -1.27 -10.70 -21.35
CA GLY A 103 -2.14 -10.26 -22.44
C GLY A 103 -3.19 -11.35 -22.67
N GLN A 104 -4.41 -10.96 -23.00
CA GLN A 104 -5.50 -11.90 -23.33
C GLN A 104 -5.06 -13.00 -24.32
N GLU A 105 -3.97 -12.80 -25.06
CA GLU A 105 -3.32 -13.75 -25.96
C GLU A 105 -2.80 -15.03 -25.28
N GLU A 106 -2.18 -14.98 -24.10
CA GLU A 106 -1.66 -16.20 -23.43
C GLU A 106 -2.77 -17.06 -22.79
N ALA A 107 -3.88 -16.43 -22.39
CA ALA A 107 -5.03 -17.12 -21.81
C ALA A 107 -5.85 -17.90 -22.86
N GLU A 108 -5.82 -17.48 -24.13
CA GLU A 108 -6.50 -18.17 -25.23
C GLU A 108 -5.67 -19.32 -25.83
N GLU A 109 -4.33 -19.24 -25.78
CA GLU A 109 -3.44 -20.36 -26.16
C GLU A 109 -3.60 -21.58 -25.22
N LEU A 110 -3.84 -21.34 -23.93
CA LEU A 110 -4.04 -22.41 -22.94
C LEU A 110 -5.39 -23.14 -23.03
N LYS A 111 -6.36 -22.62 -23.79
CA LYS A 111 -7.65 -23.30 -24.04
C LYS A 111 -7.61 -24.30 -25.20
N LYS A 112 -6.51 -24.36 -25.94
CA LYS A 112 -6.38 -25.20 -27.15
C LYS A 112 -5.58 -26.49 -26.96
N ASN A 113 -5.17 -26.82 -25.74
CA ASN A 113 -4.55 -28.11 -25.42
C ASN A 113 -5.48 -29.01 -24.62
#